data_AF-A0A2V7S3A4-F1
#
_entry.id   AF-A0A2V7S3A4-F1
#
_cell.length_a   1.000
_cell.length_b   1.000
_cell.length_c   1.000
_cell.angle_alpha   90.00
_cell.angle_beta   90.00
_cell.angle_gamma   90.00
#
_symmetry.space_group_name_H-M   'P 1'
#
loop_
_entity.id
_entity.type
_entity.pdbx_description
1 polymer ?
#
loop_
_entity_poly.entity_id
_entity_poly.type
_entity_poly.pdbx_seq_one_letter_code
_entity_poly.pdbx_strand_id
1 'polypeptide(L)'
;MSGSGGSPLDHHDALTRLTLQAVGGDSARYYLTKAEFYGVKNDIPAAHAYYDSARVVLAAKTAAPPNKASEQQPVETQLAPAYAGLGRKADAIPMGREGAQLVPVSRDALAGPAVLLDLVEIYVRTAEYDGALDQLALPFSDSEPGKGGSVAAENSRPVVFAIQEPIENS
;
A
#
# COMPACT_ATOMS: atom_id res chain seq x y z
N MET A 1 42.40 -24.13 -2.53
CA MET A 1 41.71 -23.07 -1.77
C MET A 1 40.44 -22.74 -2.54
N SER A 2 39.34 -23.42 -2.19
CA SER A 2 38.05 -23.29 -2.88
C SER A 2 37.39 -21.98 -2.49
N GLY A 3 36.94 -21.22 -3.49
CA GLY A 3 36.21 -19.98 -3.29
C GLY A 3 34.85 -20.24 -2.64
N SER A 4 34.54 -19.51 -1.58
CA SER A 4 33.15 -19.31 -1.16
C SER A 4 32.63 -18.06 -1.87
N GLY A 5 32.18 -18.26 -3.11
CA GLY A 5 31.26 -17.32 -3.74
C GLY A 5 29.95 -17.37 -2.96
N GLY A 6 29.79 -16.47 -1.98
CA GLY A 6 28.49 -16.17 -1.41
C GLY A 6 27.62 -15.64 -2.53
N SER A 7 26.63 -16.43 -2.95
CA SER A 7 25.76 -16.06 -4.05
C SER A 7 24.98 -14.80 -3.67
N PRO A 8 24.86 -13.77 -4.53
CA PRO A 8 24.13 -12.53 -4.25
C PRO A 8 22.61 -12.68 -4.03
N LEU A 9 22.10 -13.90 -3.82
CA LEU A 9 20.66 -14.23 -3.78
C LEU A 9 20.20 -14.85 -2.46
N ASP A 10 21.01 -14.84 -1.40
CA ASP A 10 20.64 -15.34 -0.07
C ASP A 10 19.76 -14.35 0.75
N HIS A 11 18.95 -13.56 0.04
CA HIS A 11 18.09 -12.50 0.62
C HIS A 11 16.97 -13.07 1.48
N HIS A 12 16.46 -14.26 1.16
CA HIS A 12 15.40 -14.92 1.94
C HIS A 12 15.87 -15.28 3.35
N ASP A 13 17.13 -15.69 3.49
CA ASP A 13 17.69 -16.08 4.78
C ASP A 13 18.05 -14.86 5.65
N ALA A 14 18.35 -13.73 5.01
CA ALA A 14 18.56 -12.45 5.68
C ALA A 14 17.28 -11.92 6.34
N LEU A 15 16.13 -11.95 5.63
CA LEU A 15 14.85 -11.50 6.20
C LEU A 15 14.35 -12.41 7.33
N THR A 16 14.69 -13.70 7.29
CA THR A 16 14.40 -14.61 8.40
C THR A 16 15.15 -14.18 9.67
N ARG A 17 16.42 -13.83 9.55
CA ARG A 17 17.28 -13.40 10.67
C ARG A 17 17.12 -11.94 11.09
N LEU A 18 16.44 -11.11 10.29
CA LEU A 18 16.14 -9.74 10.66
C LEU A 18 15.35 -9.69 11.96
N THR A 19 15.85 -8.95 12.95
CA THR A 19 15.21 -8.75 14.25
C THR A 19 14.75 -7.30 14.40
N LEU A 20 13.76 -7.07 15.26
CA LEU A 20 13.27 -5.73 15.58
C LEU A 20 14.39 -4.82 16.14
N GLN A 21 15.33 -5.39 16.90
CA GLN A 21 16.46 -4.65 17.45
C GLN A 21 17.42 -4.16 16.34
N ALA A 22 17.62 -4.97 15.30
CA ALA A 22 18.52 -4.63 14.19
C ALA A 22 18.00 -3.46 13.33
N VAL A 23 16.68 -3.24 13.28
CA VAL A 23 16.04 -2.14 12.53
C VAL A 23 15.84 -0.87 13.37
N GLY A 24 16.45 -0.78 14.56
CA GLY A 24 16.43 0.46 15.35
C GLY A 24 15.07 0.83 15.93
N GLY A 25 14.14 -0.13 16.06
CA GLY A 25 12.89 0.06 16.81
C GLY A 25 11.68 0.59 16.03
N ASP A 26 11.74 0.79 14.71
CA ASP A 26 10.51 0.98 13.92
C ASP A 26 9.74 -0.35 13.81
N SER A 27 8.93 -0.60 14.83
CA SER A 27 8.19 -1.85 14.97
C SER A 27 7.11 -2.04 13.92
N ALA A 28 6.54 -0.96 13.37
CA ALA A 28 5.48 -1.06 12.38
C ALA A 28 6.02 -1.61 11.05
N ARG A 29 7.07 -0.97 10.50
CA ARG A 29 7.67 -1.40 9.23
C ARG A 29 8.26 -2.80 9.35
N TYR A 30 8.93 -3.10 10.45
CA TYR A 30 9.44 -4.44 10.74
C TYR A 30 8.36 -5.52 10.60
N TYR A 31 7.21 -5.31 11.24
CA TYR A 31 6.12 -6.29 11.22
C TYR A 31 5.47 -6.41 9.85
N LEU A 32 5.25 -5.31 9.11
CA LEU A 32 4.75 -5.37 7.74
C LEU A 32 5.68 -6.17 6.82
N THR A 33 6.97 -5.87 6.84
CA THR A 33 7.96 -6.59 6.01
C THR A 33 8.05 -8.08 6.37
N LYS A 34 7.95 -8.44 7.66
CA LYS A 34 7.85 -9.84 8.07
C LYS A 34 6.57 -10.49 7.55
N ALA A 35 5.44 -9.79 7.64
CA ALA A 35 4.16 -10.32 7.20
C ALA A 35 4.15 -10.64 5.70
N GLU A 36 4.61 -9.70 4.87
CA GLU A 36 4.78 -9.89 3.43
C GLU A 36 5.73 -11.05 3.11
N PHE A 37 6.88 -11.11 3.79
CA PHE A 37 7.86 -12.16 3.60
C PHE A 37 7.29 -13.56 3.88
N TYR A 38 6.60 -13.74 5.00
CA TYR A 38 5.97 -15.01 5.34
C TYR A 38 4.77 -15.31 4.43
N GLY A 39 4.08 -14.29 3.93
CA GLY A 39 3.05 -14.43 2.89
C GLY A 39 3.62 -15.00 1.58
N VAL A 40 4.75 -14.48 1.11
CA VAL A 40 5.47 -15.00 -0.08
C VAL A 40 5.95 -16.43 0.15
N LYS A 41 6.32 -16.80 1.39
CA LYS A 41 6.67 -18.18 1.76
C LYS A 41 5.45 -19.11 1.90
N ASN A 42 4.23 -18.60 1.69
CA ASN A 42 2.98 -19.31 1.90
C ASN A 42 2.78 -19.82 3.34
N ASP A 43 3.47 -19.22 4.31
CA ASP A 43 3.25 -19.44 5.73
C ASP A 43 2.21 -18.44 6.24
N ILE A 44 0.96 -18.73 5.89
CA ILE A 44 -0.18 -17.86 6.16
C ILE A 44 -0.36 -17.59 7.67
N PRO A 45 -0.22 -18.57 8.58
CA PRO A 45 -0.28 -18.31 10.01
C PRO A 45 0.76 -17.30 10.50
N ALA A 46 2.03 -17.43 10.07
CA ALA A 46 3.07 -16.48 10.43
C ALA A 46 2.80 -15.09 9.84
N ALA A 47 2.38 -15.01 8.58
CA ALA A 47 2.01 -13.76 7.94
C ALA A 47 0.91 -13.02 8.70
N HIS A 48 -0.16 -13.74 9.08
CA HIS A 48 -1.27 -13.18 9.86
C HIS A 48 -0.81 -12.65 11.23
N ALA A 49 0.04 -13.40 11.94
CA ALA A 49 0.57 -12.96 13.24
C ALA A 49 1.36 -11.64 13.13
N TYR A 50 2.14 -11.49 12.06
CA TYR A 50 2.89 -10.27 11.80
C TYR A 50 2.00 -9.11 11.35
N TYR A 51 0.99 -9.35 10.49
CA TYR A 51 0.02 -8.32 10.16
C TYR A 51 -0.76 -7.85 11.38
N ASP A 52 -1.12 -8.74 12.30
CA ASP A 52 -1.79 -8.35 13.55
C ASP A 52 -0.87 -7.51 14.46
N SER A 53 0.40 -7.88 14.54
CA SER A 53 1.40 -7.09 15.27
C SER A 53 1.58 -5.69 14.68
N ALA A 54 1.65 -5.58 13.34
CA ALA A 54 1.70 -4.29 12.64
C ALA A 54 0.45 -3.46 12.94
N ARG A 55 -0.74 -4.05 12.84
CA ARG A 55 -2.02 -3.41 13.14
C ARG A 55 -2.06 -2.84 14.55
N VAL A 56 -1.62 -3.59 15.56
CA VAL A 56 -1.61 -3.13 16.97
C VAL A 56 -0.69 -1.92 17.14
N VAL A 57 0.53 -1.98 16.59
CA VAL A 57 1.49 -0.86 16.67
C VAL A 57 0.94 0.38 15.97
N LEU A 58 0.39 0.22 14.76
CA LEU A 58 -0.09 1.32 13.93
C LEU A 58 -1.37 1.95 14.48
N ALA A 59 -2.30 1.15 15.01
CA ALA A 59 -3.50 1.65 15.69
C ALA A 59 -3.17 2.42 16.98
N ALA A 60 -2.06 2.11 17.64
CA ALA A 60 -1.59 2.94 18.75
C ALA A 60 -1.05 4.30 18.26
N LYS A 61 -0.44 4.35 17.07
CA LYS A 61 0.05 5.61 16.47
C LYS A 61 -1.07 6.54 16.03
N THR A 62 -2.24 6.03 15.61
CA THR A 62 -3.39 6.89 15.24
C THR A 62 -3.96 7.67 16.43
N ALA A 63 -3.71 7.21 17.67
CA ALA A 63 -4.11 7.92 18.89
C ALA A 63 -3.08 8.95 19.36
N ALA A 64 -1.88 8.97 18.77
CA ALA A 64 -0.82 9.89 19.13
C ALA A 64 -0.97 11.24 18.39
N PRO A 65 -0.53 12.36 18.97
CA PRO A 65 -0.50 13.64 18.27
C PRO A 65 0.34 13.55 16.98
N PRO A 66 -0.07 14.22 15.88
CA PRO A 66 0.73 14.29 14.67
C PRO A 66 2.15 14.82 14.96
N ASN A 67 3.14 14.22 14.30
CA ASN A 67 4.53 14.64 14.34
C ASN A 67 5.14 14.65 12.93
N LYS A 68 6.38 15.13 12.80
CA LYS A 68 7.07 15.20 11.50
C LYS A 68 7.17 13.86 10.77
N ALA A 69 7.27 12.74 11.50
CA ALA A 69 7.32 11.42 10.89
C ALA A 69 5.95 11.00 10.33
N SER A 70 4.85 11.30 11.03
CA SER A 70 3.49 11.05 10.51
C SER A 70 3.12 11.98 9.35
N GLU A 71 3.70 13.18 9.28
CA GLU A 71 3.55 14.07 8.11
C GLU A 71 4.24 13.48 6.86
N GLN A 72 5.41 12.87 7.03
CA GLN A 72 6.16 12.23 5.94
C GLN A 72 5.53 10.91 5.49
N GLN A 73 4.99 10.14 6.43
CA GLN A 73 4.33 8.88 6.12
C GLN A 73 3.05 8.74 6.96
N PRO A 74 1.88 9.07 6.38
CA PRO A 74 0.60 8.94 7.06
C PRO A 74 0.37 7.50 7.53
N VAL A 75 -0.18 7.33 8.72
CA VAL A 75 -0.37 6.01 9.34
C VAL A 75 -1.30 5.13 8.50
N GLU A 76 -2.25 5.74 7.81
CA GLU A 76 -3.20 5.11 6.89
C GLU A 76 -2.48 4.30 5.81
N THR A 77 -1.35 4.82 5.30
CA THR A 77 -0.54 4.16 4.25
C THR A 77 0.08 2.84 4.72
N GLN A 78 0.24 2.64 6.03
CA GLN A 78 0.82 1.43 6.62
C GLN A 78 -0.24 0.54 7.28
N LEU A 79 -1.29 1.14 7.85
CA LEU A 79 -2.33 0.42 8.57
C LEU A 79 -3.31 -0.28 7.62
N ALA A 80 -3.59 0.29 6.45
CA ALA A 80 -4.46 -0.33 5.48
C ALA A 80 -3.92 -1.68 4.92
N PRO A 81 -2.63 -1.81 4.54
CA PRO A 81 -2.04 -3.11 4.19
C PRO A 81 -2.13 -4.15 5.32
N ALA A 82 -1.96 -3.72 6.58
CA ALA A 82 -2.12 -4.62 7.73
C ALA A 82 -3.55 -5.16 7.86
N TYR A 83 -4.56 -4.31 7.65
CA TYR A 83 -5.95 -4.76 7.61
C TYR A 83 -6.22 -5.70 6.43
N ALA A 84 -5.70 -5.40 5.24
CA ALA A 84 -5.87 -6.25 4.07
C ALA A 84 -5.22 -7.64 4.26
N GLY A 85 -4.02 -7.68 4.84
CA GLY A 85 -3.32 -8.92 5.19
C GLY A 85 -4.05 -9.80 6.21
N LEU A 86 -4.99 -9.22 6.97
CA LEU A 86 -5.88 -9.94 7.90
C LEU A 86 -7.26 -10.26 7.31
N GLY A 87 -7.48 -9.96 6.02
CA GLY A 87 -8.79 -10.12 5.37
C GLY A 87 -9.86 -9.12 5.83
N ARG A 88 -9.48 -8.06 6.54
CA ARG A 88 -10.40 -7.03 7.08
C ARG A 88 -10.76 -5.99 6.03
N LYS A 89 -11.47 -6.43 4.98
CA LYS A 89 -11.87 -5.62 3.82
C LYS A 89 -12.50 -4.27 4.19
N ALA A 90 -13.46 -4.29 5.12
CA ALA A 90 -14.24 -3.10 5.51
C ALA A 90 -13.38 -2.00 6.14
N ASP A 91 -12.25 -2.35 6.76
CA ASP A 91 -11.29 -1.40 7.33
C ASP A 91 -10.22 -1.02 6.30
N ALA A 92 -9.74 -2.01 5.53
CA ALA A 92 -8.60 -1.83 4.63
C ALA A 92 -8.90 -0.91 3.45
N ILE A 93 -10.03 -1.09 2.76
CA ILE A 93 -10.31 -0.37 1.51
C ILE A 93 -10.52 1.13 1.74
N PRO A 94 -11.38 1.58 2.68
CA PRO A 94 -11.58 3.01 2.89
C PRO A 94 -10.27 3.71 3.29
N MET A 95 -9.51 3.08 4.20
CA MET A 95 -8.24 3.62 4.69
C MET A 95 -7.15 3.62 3.60
N GLY A 96 -7.09 2.60 2.76
CA GLY A 96 -6.15 2.56 1.63
C GLY A 96 -6.44 3.68 0.62
N ARG A 97 -7.73 3.92 0.33
CA ARG A 97 -8.16 5.04 -0.52
C ARG A 97 -7.83 6.39 0.10
N GLU A 98 -7.97 6.54 1.41
CA GLU A 98 -7.57 7.73 2.14
C GLU A 98 -6.05 7.93 2.04
N GLY A 99 -5.25 6.89 2.29
CA GLY A 99 -3.80 6.93 2.14
C GLY A 99 -3.35 7.39 0.75
N ALA A 100 -3.97 6.87 -0.31
CA ALA A 100 -3.68 7.29 -1.70
C ALA A 100 -4.06 8.74 -2.00
N GLN A 101 -5.11 9.27 -1.37
CA GLN A 101 -5.47 10.69 -1.45
C GLN A 101 -4.53 11.57 -0.62
N LEU A 102 -4.06 11.04 0.51
CA LEU A 102 -3.10 11.71 1.38
C LEU A 102 -1.70 11.74 0.79
N VAL A 103 -1.33 10.86 -0.13
CA VAL A 103 -0.02 10.84 -0.79
C VAL A 103 -0.19 10.61 -2.30
N PRO A 104 -0.75 11.58 -3.04
CA PRO A 104 -0.98 11.40 -4.46
C PRO A 104 0.35 11.52 -5.22
N VAL A 105 0.46 10.79 -6.34
CA VAL A 105 1.65 10.81 -7.23
C VAL A 105 2.02 12.22 -7.66
N SER A 106 1.03 13.09 -7.91
CA SER A 106 1.25 14.48 -8.31
C SER A 106 1.90 15.35 -7.23
N ARG A 107 1.78 14.97 -5.95
CA ARG A 107 2.39 15.70 -4.83
C ARG A 107 3.72 15.08 -4.43
N ASP A 108 3.81 13.76 -4.44
CA ASP A 108 5.02 13.02 -4.08
C ASP A 108 5.26 11.92 -5.12
N ALA A 109 6.09 12.21 -6.10
CA ALA A 109 6.43 11.27 -7.16
C ALA A 109 7.31 10.09 -6.67
N LEU A 110 7.88 10.18 -5.46
CA LEU A 110 8.68 9.11 -4.86
C LEU A 110 7.80 8.14 -4.08
N ALA A 111 6.99 8.65 -3.15
CA ALA A 111 6.15 7.83 -2.29
C ALA A 111 4.79 7.48 -2.92
N GLY A 112 4.23 8.38 -3.74
CA GLY A 112 2.89 8.23 -4.32
C GLY A 112 2.70 6.94 -5.14
N PRO A 113 3.63 6.54 -6.02
CA PRO A 113 3.51 5.28 -6.74
C PRO A 113 3.49 4.06 -5.82
N ALA A 114 4.26 4.07 -4.72
CA ALA A 114 4.26 2.98 -3.76
C ALA A 114 2.90 2.88 -3.04
N VAL A 115 2.34 4.00 -2.59
CA VAL A 115 1.02 4.03 -1.94
C VAL A 115 -0.10 3.59 -2.89
N LEU A 116 0.00 3.92 -4.18
CA LEU A 116 -0.96 3.44 -5.19
C LEU A 116 -0.86 1.92 -5.38
N LEU A 117 0.35 1.37 -5.41
CA LEU A 117 0.56 -0.09 -5.48
C LEU A 117 0.07 -0.79 -4.20
N ASP A 118 0.25 -0.20 -3.04
CA ASP A 118 -0.31 -0.71 -1.79
C ASP A 118 -1.85 -0.78 -1.87
N LEU A 119 -2.51 0.22 -2.48
CA LEU A 119 -3.96 0.19 -2.71
C LEU A 119 -4.39 -0.93 -3.68
N VAL A 120 -3.63 -1.15 -4.75
CA VAL A 120 -3.85 -2.30 -5.66
C VAL A 120 -3.74 -3.61 -4.88
N GLU A 121 -2.71 -3.76 -4.05
CA GLU A 121 -2.49 -4.96 -3.25
C GLU A 121 -3.61 -5.17 -2.23
N ILE A 122 -4.11 -4.10 -1.59
CA ILE A 122 -5.26 -4.12 -0.69
C ILE A 122 -6.49 -4.70 -1.42
N TYR A 123 -6.77 -4.22 -2.63
CA TYR A 123 -7.88 -4.74 -3.44
C TYR A 123 -7.69 -6.23 -3.78
N VAL A 124 -6.50 -6.64 -4.20
CA VAL A 124 -6.19 -8.05 -4.52
C VAL A 124 -6.37 -8.96 -3.30
N ARG A 125 -5.82 -8.57 -2.14
CA ARG A 125 -5.91 -9.35 -0.90
C ARG A 125 -7.33 -9.45 -0.34
N THR A 126 -8.18 -8.51 -0.71
CA THR A 126 -9.59 -8.46 -0.29
C THR A 126 -10.56 -8.96 -1.37
N ALA A 127 -10.03 -9.55 -2.44
CA ALA A 127 -10.76 -10.13 -3.57
C ALA A 127 -11.57 -9.12 -4.42
N GLU A 128 -11.20 -7.84 -4.39
CA GLU A 128 -11.82 -6.77 -5.20
C GLU A 128 -11.03 -6.51 -6.49
N TYR A 129 -10.94 -7.53 -7.34
CA TYR A 129 -10.03 -7.51 -8.49
C TYR A 129 -10.35 -6.44 -9.53
N ASP A 130 -11.62 -6.10 -9.74
CA ASP A 130 -12.01 -5.03 -10.67
C ASP A 130 -11.44 -3.68 -10.21
N GLY A 131 -11.55 -3.38 -8.91
CA GLY A 131 -10.97 -2.18 -8.31
C GLY A 131 -9.44 -2.15 -8.40
N ALA A 132 -8.77 -3.31 -8.29
CA ALA A 132 -7.32 -3.40 -8.49
C ALA A 132 -6.93 -3.06 -9.94
N LEU A 133 -7.67 -3.59 -10.93
CA LEU A 133 -7.43 -3.34 -12.34
C LEU A 133 -7.66 -1.87 -12.71
N ASP A 134 -8.71 -1.25 -12.16
CA ASP A 134 -9.00 0.17 -12.38
C ASP A 134 -7.82 1.06 -11.94
N GLN A 135 -7.19 0.75 -10.80
CA GLN A 135 -6.02 1.50 -10.33
C GLN A 135 -4.77 1.28 -11.21
N LEU A 136 -4.61 0.08 -11.79
CA LEU A 136 -3.50 -0.24 -12.69
C LEU A 136 -3.69 0.30 -14.11
N ALA A 137 -4.91 0.58 -14.55
CA ALA A 137 -5.20 1.11 -15.88
C ALA A 137 -4.85 2.61 -16.01
N LEU A 138 -4.84 3.36 -14.90
CA LEU A 138 -4.51 4.79 -14.86
C LEU A 138 -3.15 5.17 -15.49
N PRO A 139 -2.03 4.46 -15.24
CA PRO A 139 -0.73 4.79 -15.87
C PRO A 139 -0.64 4.49 -17.38
N PHE A 140 -1.51 3.66 -17.94
CA PHE A 140 -1.42 3.24 -19.36
C PHE A 140 -2.31 4.04 -20.31
N SER A 141 -3.32 4.75 -19.80
CA SER A 141 -4.21 5.56 -20.65
C SER A 141 -3.53 6.82 -21.21
N ASP A 142 -2.49 7.34 -20.55
CA ASP A 142 -1.76 8.54 -20.98
C ASP A 142 -0.56 8.23 -21.90
N SER A 143 -0.28 6.95 -22.17
CA SER A 143 0.96 6.52 -22.85
C SER A 143 0.76 5.73 -24.14
N GLU A 144 -0.40 5.79 -24.81
CA GLU A 144 -0.46 5.33 -26.22
C GLU A 144 0.30 6.30 -27.15
N PRO A 145 1.45 5.91 -27.73
CA PRO A 145 2.10 6.69 -28.77
C PRO A 145 1.42 6.34 -30.10
N GLY A 146 0.32 7.02 -30.42
CA GLY A 146 -0.39 6.70 -31.67
C GLY A 146 -1.61 7.51 -32.05
N LYS A 147 -2.21 8.31 -31.16
CA LYS A 147 -3.35 9.17 -31.54
C LYS A 147 -2.96 10.65 -31.49
N GLY A 148 -2.30 11.08 -32.56
CA GLY A 148 -2.30 12.48 -32.94
C GLY A 148 -3.71 12.89 -33.39
N GLY A 149 -4.17 14.05 -32.92
CA GLY A 149 -5.31 14.77 -33.52
C GLY A 149 -6.41 15.18 -32.54
N SER A 150 -6.21 16.33 -31.91
CA SER A 150 -7.21 17.40 -31.71
C SER A 150 -8.67 17.00 -31.45
N VAL A 151 -9.11 17.13 -30.19
CA VAL A 151 -10.30 17.93 -29.86
C VAL A 151 -10.20 18.45 -28.43
N ALA A 152 -10.29 19.78 -28.33
CA ALA A 152 -10.78 20.58 -27.21
C ALA A 152 -10.22 20.33 -25.80
N ALA A 153 -9.37 21.27 -25.38
CA ALA A 153 -9.28 21.69 -23.98
C ALA A 153 -10.67 22.15 -23.50
N GLU A 154 -11.39 21.30 -22.79
CA GLU A 154 -12.40 21.68 -21.79
C GLU A 154 -12.68 20.45 -20.91
N ASN A 155 -12.70 20.63 -19.59
CA ASN A 155 -12.87 19.59 -18.55
C ASN A 155 -11.62 18.80 -18.10
N SER A 156 -10.53 19.50 -17.78
CA SER A 156 -9.58 19.00 -16.77
C SER A 156 -10.21 19.09 -15.37
N ARG A 157 -11.06 18.13 -15.03
CA ARG A 157 -11.31 17.74 -13.64
C ARG A 157 -10.57 16.41 -13.41
N PRO A 158 -9.76 16.25 -12.37
CA PRO A 158 -9.39 14.91 -11.94
C PRO A 158 -10.70 14.19 -11.60
N VAL A 159 -10.87 12.96 -12.08
CA VAL A 159 -12.03 12.12 -11.75
C VAL A 159 -11.92 11.78 -10.27
N VAL A 160 -12.42 12.71 -9.45
CA VAL A 160 -12.81 12.49 -8.07
C VAL A 160 -14.02 11.57 -8.12
N PHE A 161 -13.91 10.42 -7.46
CA PHE A 161 -14.97 9.53 -7.03
C PHE A 161 -16.39 10.03 -7.31
N ALA A 162 -16.97 9.58 -8.43
CA ALA A 162 -18.40 9.61 -8.63
C ALA A 162 -19.00 8.36 -7.97
N ILE A 163 -19.26 8.44 -6.66
CA ILE A 163 -20.34 7.66 -6.05
C ILE A 163 -21.54 8.61 -5.95
N GLN A 164 -22.55 8.27 -6.74
CA GLN A 164 -23.83 8.92 -6.94
C GLN A 164 -24.54 9.21 -5.61
N GLU A 165 -24.83 10.48 -5.31
CA GLU A 165 -25.97 10.88 -4.47
C GLU A 165 -27.26 10.61 -5.27
N PRO A 166 -28.30 9.97 -4.70
CA PRO A 166 -29.65 10.12 -5.19
C PRO A 166 -30.33 11.28 -4.44
N ILE A 167 -30.40 12.44 -5.11
CA ILE A 167 -31.40 13.48 -4.78
C ILE A 167 -32.59 13.27 -5.71
N GLU A 168 -33.72 12.77 -5.17
CA GLU A 168 -35.10 13.07 -5.59
C GLU A 168 -35.98 12.81 -4.34
N ASN A 169 -36.37 13.78 -3.51
CA ASN A 169 -37.31 14.89 -3.67
C ASN A 169 -38.80 14.48 -3.81
N SER A 170 -39.51 14.42 -2.68
CA SER A 170 -40.85 15.00 -2.45
C SER A 170 -41.15 15.08 -0.95
#